data_AF-A0A4P6K5G7-F1
#
_entry.id   AF-A0A4P6K5G7-F1
#
_cell.length_a   1.000
_cell.length_b   1.000
_cell.length_c   1.000
_cell.angle_alpha   90.00
_cell.angle_beta   90.00
_cell.angle_gamma   90.00
#
_symmetry.space_group_name_H-M   'P 1'
#
loop_
_entity.id
_entity.type
_entity.pdbx_description
1 polymer ?
#
loop_
_entity_poly.entity_id
_entity_poly.type
_entity_poly.pdbx_seq_one_letter_code
_entity_poly.pdbx_strand_id
1 'polypeptide(L)'
;MRDGDTFVTILYVMSDDFCQSQFPEEQGRPGPQAALSLAEVITLAIFGQWVNFPSERAFYRYAERHLRTAFPALPHRAQFNRLMRTHREAITAFGSHLVQALQTQRCDYEALDSTAAVTRDAK
;
A
#
# COMPACT_ATOMS: atom_id res chain seq x y z
N MET A 1 -2.79 -19.81 -0.65
CA MET A 1 -2.63 -18.37 -0.89
C MET A 1 -4.02 -17.85 -1.22
N ARG A 2 -4.60 -16.96 -0.40
CA ARG A 2 -5.86 -16.28 -0.73
C ARG A 2 -5.70 -15.55 -2.06
N ASP A 3 -6.78 -15.42 -2.82
CA ASP A 3 -6.80 -14.76 -4.12
C ASP A 3 -6.17 -13.35 -4.04
N GLY A 4 -5.06 -13.16 -4.74
CA GLY A 4 -4.28 -11.92 -4.74
C GLY A 4 -5.03 -10.77 -5.40
N ASP A 5 -5.88 -11.08 -6.38
CA ASP A 5 -6.67 -10.07 -7.09
C ASP A 5 -7.75 -9.52 -6.16
N THR A 6 -8.50 -10.41 -5.48
CA THR A 6 -9.45 -10.02 -4.42
C THR A 6 -8.76 -9.17 -3.35
N PHE A 7 -7.55 -9.55 -2.92
CA PHE A 7 -6.82 -8.79 -1.91
C PHE A 7 -6.46 -7.37 -2.40
N VAL A 8 -5.93 -7.24 -3.62
CA VAL A 8 -5.61 -5.95 -4.24
C VAL A 8 -6.86 -5.08 -4.39
N THR A 9 -7.99 -5.68 -4.81
CA THR A 9 -9.26 -4.94 -4.94
C THR A 9 -9.73 -4.40 -3.60
N ILE A 10 -9.74 -5.21 -2.54
CA ILE A 10 -10.14 -4.76 -1.20
C ILE A 10 -9.22 -3.64 -0.71
N LEU A 11 -7.90 -3.83 -0.88
CA LEU A 11 -6.91 -2.83 -0.49
C LEU A 11 -7.09 -1.51 -1.25
N TYR A 12 -7.42 -1.59 -2.55
CA TYR A 12 -7.70 -0.41 -3.37
C TYR A 12 -8.92 0.35 -2.87
N VAL A 13 -10.03 -0.34 -2.62
CA VAL A 13 -11.26 0.29 -2.10
C VAL A 13 -10.99 1.00 -0.77
N MET A 14 -10.31 0.33 0.16
CA MET A 14 -9.93 0.94 1.44
C MET A 14 -9.02 2.16 1.25
N SER A 15 -8.07 2.09 0.32
CA SER A 15 -7.16 3.19 0.02
C SER A 15 -7.92 4.38 -0.59
N ASP A 16 -8.86 4.13 -1.48
CA ASP A 16 -9.65 5.17 -2.16
C ASP A 16 -10.59 5.88 -1.17
N ASP A 17 -11.33 5.13 -0.35
CA ASP A 17 -12.19 5.70 0.71
C ASP A 17 -11.37 6.54 1.70
N PHE A 18 -10.18 6.06 2.08
CA PHE A 18 -9.26 6.81 2.92
C PHE A 18 -8.80 8.11 2.23
N CYS A 19 -8.42 8.05 0.96
CA CYS A 19 -8.01 9.24 0.19
C CYS A 19 -9.15 10.26 0.06
N GLN A 20 -10.37 9.80 -0.21
CA GLN A 20 -11.56 10.66 -0.28
C GLN A 20 -11.83 11.38 1.05
N SER A 21 -11.62 10.70 2.18
CA SER A 21 -11.86 11.28 3.51
C SER A 21 -10.74 12.20 4.01
N GLN A 22 -9.47 11.84 3.79
CA GLN A 22 -8.32 12.54 4.37
C GLN A 22 -7.66 13.52 3.41
N PHE A 23 -7.78 13.31 2.10
CA PHE A 23 -7.10 14.09 1.07
C PHE A 23 -8.06 14.54 -0.05
N PRO A 24 -9.22 15.16 0.26
CA PRO A 24 -10.18 15.59 -0.75
C PRO A 24 -9.56 16.61 -1.73
N GLU A 25 -8.59 17.40 -1.27
CA GLU A 25 -7.90 18.40 -2.10
C GLU A 25 -6.97 17.77 -3.15
N GLU A 26 -6.40 16.59 -2.89
CA GLU A 26 -5.52 15.92 -3.85
C GLU A 26 -6.29 15.40 -5.08
N GLN A 27 -7.61 15.19 -4.95
CA GLN A 27 -8.47 14.80 -6.07
C GLN A 27 -8.74 15.94 -7.06
N GLY A 28 -8.57 17.19 -6.64
CA GLY A 28 -8.86 18.39 -7.42
C GLY A 28 -7.65 19.20 -7.86
N ARG A 29 -6.42 18.71 -7.64
CA ARG A 29 -5.21 19.50 -7.91
C ARG A 29 -5.05 19.78 -9.42
N PRO A 30 -4.99 21.05 -9.84
CA PRO A 30 -4.65 21.40 -11.22
C PRO A 30 -3.17 21.11 -11.47
N GLY A 31 -2.89 20.08 -12.27
CA GLY A 31 -1.56 19.67 -12.66
C GLY A 31 -1.61 18.57 -13.73
N PRO A 32 -0.47 18.22 -14.35
CA PRO A 32 -0.42 17.06 -15.23
C PRO A 32 -0.91 15.84 -14.46
N GLN A 33 -1.84 15.08 -15.05
CA GLN A 33 -2.37 13.87 -14.43
C GLN A 33 -1.19 12.96 -14.09
N ALA A 34 -0.94 12.76 -12.79
CA ALA A 34 0.10 11.86 -12.35
C ALA A 34 -0.19 10.48 -12.94
N ALA A 35 0.87 9.75 -13.32
CA ALA A 35 0.70 8.41 -13.91
C ALA A 35 -0.07 7.45 -12.98
N LEU A 36 -0.08 7.73 -11.68
CA LEU A 36 -0.92 7.04 -10.69
C LEU A 36 -1.57 8.08 -9.78
N SER A 37 -2.82 7.82 -9.40
CA SER A 37 -3.52 8.51 -8.32
C SER A 37 -2.91 8.18 -6.95
N LEU A 38 -3.21 9.01 -5.93
CA LEU A 38 -2.77 8.78 -4.56
C LEU A 38 -3.19 7.38 -4.06
N ALA A 39 -4.45 7.00 -4.29
CA ALA A 39 -4.99 5.70 -3.88
C ALA A 39 -4.24 4.53 -4.53
N GLU A 40 -3.90 4.62 -5.83
CA GLU A 40 -3.11 3.59 -6.52
C GLU A 40 -1.69 3.49 -5.95
N VAL A 41 -1.04 4.63 -5.65
CA VAL A 41 0.28 4.66 -5.03
C VAL A 41 0.25 3.98 -3.66
N ILE A 42 -0.73 4.31 -2.82
CA ILE A 42 -0.90 3.71 -1.49
C ILE A 42 -1.16 2.21 -1.61
N THR A 43 -2.05 1.80 -2.51
CA THR A 43 -2.38 0.38 -2.73
C THR A 43 -1.14 -0.43 -3.10
N LEU A 44 -0.36 0.06 -4.07
CA LEU A 44 0.87 -0.61 -4.51
C LEU A 44 1.95 -0.61 -3.42
N ALA A 45 2.06 0.48 -2.64
CA ALA A 45 2.98 0.59 -1.52
C ALA A 45 2.74 -0.51 -0.47
N ILE A 46 1.50 -0.60 0.02
CA ILE A 46 1.12 -1.54 1.07
C ILE A 46 1.18 -2.98 0.56
N PHE A 47 0.68 -3.23 -0.66
CA PHE A 47 0.77 -4.56 -1.27
C PHE A 47 2.22 -5.05 -1.39
N GLY A 48 3.12 -4.17 -1.85
CA GLY A 48 4.54 -4.48 -1.97
C GLY A 48 5.26 -4.72 -0.64
N GLN A 49 4.73 -4.18 0.46
CA GLN A 49 5.23 -4.43 1.82
C GLN A 49 4.70 -5.74 2.42
N TRP A 50 3.46 -6.13 2.12
CA TRP A 50 2.85 -7.35 2.68
C TRP A 50 3.27 -8.62 1.96
N VAL A 51 3.44 -8.56 0.64
CA VAL A 51 4.00 -9.68 -0.10
C VAL A 51 5.51 -9.57 0.05
N ASN A 52 6.12 -10.43 0.87
CA ASN A 52 7.55 -10.46 1.19
C ASN A 52 8.45 -10.63 -0.05
N PHE A 53 8.57 -9.58 -0.87
CA PHE A 53 9.41 -9.57 -2.06
C PHE A 53 10.88 -9.38 -1.65
N PRO A 54 11.81 -10.10 -2.29
CA PRO A 54 13.23 -10.04 -1.94
C PRO A 54 13.90 -8.70 -2.32
N SER A 55 13.22 -7.85 -3.09
CA SER A 55 13.68 -6.49 -3.42
C SER A 55 12.56 -5.66 -4.04
N GLU A 56 12.69 -4.34 -4.02
CA GLU A 56 11.82 -3.42 -4.78
C GLU A 56 11.76 -3.80 -6.27
N ARG A 57 12.88 -4.25 -6.85
CA ARG A 57 12.95 -4.66 -8.25
C ARG A 57 12.17 -5.96 -8.51
N ALA A 58 12.12 -6.88 -7.54
CA ALA A 58 11.33 -8.10 -7.64
C ALA A 58 9.83 -7.78 -7.55
N PHE A 59 9.43 -6.93 -6.60
CA PHE A 59 8.07 -6.40 -6.52
C PHE A 59 7.65 -5.73 -7.84
N TYR A 60 8.50 -4.83 -8.36
CA TYR A 60 8.15 -4.08 -9.55
C TYR A 60 7.94 -4.97 -10.79
N ARG A 61 8.79 -5.98 -10.96
CA ARG A 61 8.63 -6.98 -12.04
C ARG A 61 7.34 -7.79 -11.87
N TYR A 62 6.94 -8.08 -10.62
CA TYR A 62 5.66 -8.72 -10.35
C TYR A 62 4.51 -7.80 -10.73
N ALA A 63 4.55 -6.53 -10.32
CA ALA A 63 3.52 -5.54 -10.62
C ALA A 63 3.31 -5.36 -12.13
N GLU A 64 4.38 -5.26 -12.91
CA GLU A 64 4.31 -5.15 -14.38
C GLU A 64 3.63 -6.35 -15.05
N ARG A 65 3.75 -7.55 -14.47
CA ARG A 65 3.23 -8.80 -15.05
C ARG A 65 1.82 -9.12 -14.59
N HIS A 66 1.51 -8.85 -13.33
CA HIS A 66 0.29 -9.34 -12.67
C HIS A 66 -0.68 -8.23 -12.30
N LEU A 67 -0.19 -7.01 -12.03
CA LEU A 67 -1.03 -5.91 -11.55
C LEU A 67 -1.38 -4.90 -12.66
N ARG A 68 -0.79 -5.03 -13.84
CA ARG A 68 -0.97 -4.07 -14.95
C ARG A 68 -2.42 -3.99 -15.46
N THR A 69 -3.19 -5.06 -15.33
CA THR A 69 -4.63 -5.03 -15.65
C THR A 69 -5.41 -4.13 -14.70
N ALA A 70 -5.04 -4.13 -13.41
CA ALA A 70 -5.66 -3.28 -12.40
C ALA A 70 -5.09 -1.85 -12.39
N PHE A 71 -3.80 -1.69 -12.71
CA PHE A 71 -3.08 -0.41 -12.75
C PHE A 71 -2.53 -0.17 -14.17
N PRO A 72 -3.37 0.21 -15.14
CA PRO A 72 -2.96 0.32 -16.54
C PRO A 72 -1.91 1.41 -16.79
N ALA A 73 -1.90 2.44 -15.94
CA ALA A 73 -0.98 3.56 -16.00
C ALA A 73 0.31 3.36 -15.16
N LEU A 74 0.63 2.11 -14.78
CA LEU A 74 1.85 1.78 -14.05
C LEU A 74 3.08 2.43 -14.74
N PRO A 75 3.81 3.34 -14.06
CA PRO A 75 4.86 4.14 -14.69
C PRO A 75 6.12 3.30 -14.92
N HIS A 76 7.30 3.91 -15.03
CA HIS A 76 8.58 3.17 -14.90
C HIS A 76 9.05 3.14 -13.44
N ARG A 77 9.84 2.13 -13.03
CA ARG A 77 10.29 1.92 -11.64
C ARG A 77 10.83 3.17 -10.98
N ALA A 78 11.65 3.95 -11.69
CA ALA A 78 12.24 5.17 -11.15
C ALA A 78 11.18 6.25 -10.83
N GLN A 79 10.14 6.36 -11.65
CA GLN A 79 9.02 7.28 -11.42
C GLN A 79 8.11 6.75 -10.30
N PHE A 80 7.83 5.45 -10.27
CA PHE A 80 7.12 4.82 -9.15
C PHE A 80 7.82 5.08 -7.82
N ASN A 81 9.14 4.87 -7.74
CA ASN A 81 9.91 5.15 -6.53
C ASN A 81 9.91 6.63 -6.13
N ARG A 82 9.77 7.55 -7.09
CA ARG A 82 9.58 8.99 -6.79
C ARG A 82 8.20 9.23 -6.17
N LEU A 83 7.14 8.68 -6.76
CA LEU A 83 5.77 8.78 -6.22
C LEU A 83 5.68 8.22 -4.79
N MET A 84 6.28 7.06 -4.55
CA MET A 84 6.40 6.45 -3.21
C MET A 84 7.04 7.38 -2.18
N ARG A 85 8.09 8.13 -2.59
CA ARG A 85 8.77 9.09 -1.72
C ARG A 85 7.94 10.35 -1.50
N THR A 86 7.29 10.85 -2.55
CA THR A 86 6.42 12.02 -2.49
C THR A 86 5.23 11.79 -1.56
N HIS A 87 4.60 10.61 -1.62
CA HIS A 87 3.40 10.30 -0.84
C HIS A 87 3.69 9.45 0.41
N ARG A 88 4.94 9.47 0.90
CA ARG A 88 5.35 8.66 2.06
C ARG A 88 4.50 8.91 3.31
N GLU A 89 4.13 10.17 3.54
CA GLU A 89 3.29 10.55 4.68
C GLU A 89 1.88 9.95 4.57
N ALA A 90 1.26 10.04 3.38
CA ALA A 90 -0.04 9.45 3.13
C ALA A 90 -0.04 7.91 3.26
N ILE A 91 1.02 7.25 2.76
CA ILE A 91 1.21 5.80 2.94
C ILE A 91 1.30 5.44 4.44
N THR A 92 2.04 6.23 5.22
CA THR A 92 2.20 6.02 6.67
C THR A 92 0.89 6.25 7.42
N ALA A 93 0.15 7.30 7.05
CA ALA A 93 -1.16 7.62 7.61
C ALA A 93 -2.17 6.51 7.30
N PHE A 94 -2.18 5.98 6.08
CA PHE A 94 -3.04 4.86 5.71
C PHE A 94 -2.68 3.58 6.48
N GLY A 95 -1.38 3.29 6.68
CA GLY A 95 -0.96 2.18 7.53
C GLY A 95 -1.51 2.29 8.96
N SER A 96 -1.45 3.50 9.54
CA SER A 96 -2.06 3.78 10.86
C SER A 96 -3.59 3.62 10.84
N HIS A 97 -4.24 4.05 9.76
CA HIS A 97 -5.68 3.89 9.58
C HIS A 97 -6.08 2.41 9.51
N LEU A 98 -5.33 1.58 8.79
CA LEU A 98 -5.56 0.13 8.74
C LEU A 98 -5.44 -0.52 10.12
N VAL A 99 -4.43 -0.14 10.91
CA VAL A 99 -4.26 -0.63 12.30
C VAL A 99 -5.49 -0.33 13.15
N GLN A 100 -6.04 0.87 13.03
CA GLN A 100 -7.26 1.26 13.74
C GLN A 100 -8.49 0.51 13.22
N ALA A 101 -8.68 0.44 11.90
CA ALA A 101 -9.84 -0.18 11.26
C ALA A 101 -9.91 -1.69 11.51
N LEU A 102 -8.75 -2.36 11.51
CA LEU A 102 -8.64 -3.79 11.79
C LEU A 102 -8.61 -4.12 13.29
N GLN A 103 -8.68 -3.11 14.16
CA GLN A 103 -8.56 -3.25 15.62
C GLN A 103 -7.31 -4.04 16.06
N THR A 104 -6.22 -3.98 15.29
CA THR A 104 -5.01 -4.77 15.57
C THR A 104 -4.31 -4.35 16.85
N GLN A 105 -4.63 -3.18 17.40
CA GLN A 105 -4.22 -2.74 18.74
C GLN A 105 -4.76 -3.63 19.88
N ARG A 106 -5.72 -4.52 19.59
CA ARG A 106 -6.29 -5.50 20.53
C ARG A 106 -5.96 -6.95 20.15
N CYS A 107 -5.06 -7.17 19.19
CA CYS A 107 -4.61 -8.52 18.86
C CYS A 107 -3.59 -8.98 19.91
N ASP A 108 -3.79 -10.20 20.44
CA ASP A 108 -2.89 -10.82 21.42
C ASP A 108 -1.47 -11.08 20.86
N TYR A 109 -1.31 -10.97 19.53
CA TYR A 109 -0.06 -11.22 18.83
C TYR A 109 0.18 -10.15 17.76
N GLU A 110 1.38 -9.56 17.77
CA GLU A 110 1.88 -8.63 16.77
C GLU A 110 3.05 -9.27 16.01
N ALA A 111 2.94 -9.36 14.69
CA ALA A 111 4.04 -9.85 13.85
C ALA A 111 4.98 -8.67 13.54
N LEU A 112 6.09 -8.58 14.30
CA LEU A 112 7.05 -7.47 14.20
C LEU A 112 8.09 -7.64 13.08
N ASP A 113 8.33 -8.88 12.67
CA ASP A 113 9.19 -9.27 11.55
C ASP A 113 8.91 -10.77 11.29
N SER A 114 9.24 -11.28 10.11
CA SER A 114 9.18 -12.72 9.80
C SER A 114 10.14 -13.57 10.66
N THR A 115 10.94 -12.91 11.51
CA THR A 115 11.67 -13.48 12.64
C THR A 115 10.87 -13.31 13.93
N ALA A 116 10.53 -14.43 14.58
CA ALA A 116 9.91 -14.42 15.90
C ALA A 116 10.80 -13.69 16.91
N ALA A 117 10.36 -12.53 17.38
CA ALA A 117 10.91 -11.86 18.55
C ALA A 117 9.93 -12.05 19.71
N VAL A 118 10.42 -12.48 20.87
CA VAL A 118 9.62 -12.57 22.09
C VAL A 118 9.16 -11.16 22.45
N THR A 119 7.85 -10.91 22.41
CA THR A 119 7.26 -9.66 22.85
C THR A 119 7.27 -9.62 24.39
N ARG A 120 7.39 -8.41 24.95
CA ARG A 120 7.52 -8.20 26.41
C ARG A 120 6.32 -8.69 27.21
N ASP A 121 5.19 -8.93 26.55
CA ASP A 121 3.93 -9.36 27.14
C ASP A 121 3.65 -10.87 26.97
N ALA A 122 4.60 -11.64 26.44
CA ALA A 122 4.51 -13.10 26.42
C ALA A 122 4.63 -13.64 27.85
N LYS A 123 3.50 -13.98 28.46
CA LYS A 123 3.41 -14.67 29.74
C LYS A 123 3.13 -16.16 29.53
#